data_AF-A0A138A8F8-F1
#
_entry.id   AF-A0A138A8F8-F1
#
_cell.length_a   1.000
_cell.length_b   1.000
_cell.length_c   1.000
_cell.angle_alpha   90.00
_cell.angle_beta   90.00
_cell.angle_gamma   90.00
#
_symmetry.space_group_name_H-M   'P 1'
#
loop_
_entity.id
_entity.type
_entity.pdbx_description
1 polymer ?
#
loop_
_entity_poly.entity_id
_entity_poly.type
_entity_poly.pdbx_seq_one_letter_code
_entity_poly.pdbx_strand_id
1 'polypeptide(L)'
;MAPKQPTTADLDAIDKLATDLETEAASLAALAAGSEAGGAADARATATGKTAMTAYRADVAKALGSTVPLFYAQAKVLRDWTAGTRAIQSKAAKDIKANGDALGEVQLPKDKPQGPSKIAGGAVRADGTVEL
;
A
#
# COMPACT_ATOMS: atom_id res chain seq x y z
N MET A 1 -2.20 -19.77 -6.40
CA MET A 1 -2.42 -18.40 -6.89
C MET A 1 -1.40 -17.50 -6.21
N ALA A 2 -0.58 -16.77 -6.97
CA ALA A 2 0.32 -15.77 -6.37
C ALA A 2 -0.52 -14.61 -5.82
N PRO A 3 -0.18 -14.04 -4.65
CA PRO A 3 -0.89 -12.88 -4.12
C PRO A 3 -0.80 -11.71 -5.11
N LYS A 4 -1.94 -11.07 -5.38
CA LYS A 4 -2.00 -9.88 -6.24
C LYS A 4 -1.18 -8.77 -5.59
N GLN A 5 -0.23 -8.21 -6.32
CA GLN A 5 0.55 -7.06 -5.86
C GLN A 5 -0.38 -5.86 -5.65
N PRO A 6 -0.24 -5.10 -4.55
CA PRO A 6 -1.05 -3.91 -4.30
C PRO A 6 -0.82 -2.87 -5.40
N THR A 7 -1.90 -2.26 -5.87
CA THR A 7 -1.85 -1.17 -6.85
C THR A 7 -1.49 0.16 -6.18
N THR A 8 -1.14 1.18 -6.97
CA THR A 8 -0.94 2.54 -6.43
C THR A 8 -2.16 3.04 -5.66
N ALA A 9 -3.37 2.76 -6.16
CA ALA A 9 -4.62 3.14 -5.51
C ALA A 9 -4.80 2.45 -4.14
N ASP A 10 -4.38 1.19 -4.02
CA ASP A 10 -4.41 0.46 -2.75
C ASP A 10 -3.44 1.10 -1.74
N LEU A 11 -2.24 1.51 -2.19
CA LEU A 11 -1.26 2.19 -1.35
C LEU A 11 -1.75 3.57 -0.91
N ASP A 12 -2.37 4.34 -1.80
CA ASP A 12 -2.96 5.65 -1.49
C ASP A 12 -4.10 5.53 -0.47
N ALA A 13 -4.94 4.49 -0.59
CA ALA A 13 -6.01 4.22 0.38
C ALA A 13 -5.46 3.86 1.77
N ILE A 14 -4.34 3.12 1.84
CA ILE A 14 -3.68 2.79 3.10
C ILE A 14 -3.00 4.02 3.72
N ASP A 15 -2.36 4.87 2.91
CA ASP A 15 -1.80 6.15 3.38
C ASP A 15 -2.91 7.07 3.92
N LYS A 16 -4.09 7.06 3.30
CA LYS A 16 -5.27 7.74 3.83
C LYS A 16 -5.70 7.16 5.17
N LEU A 17 -5.78 5.84 5.31
CA LEU A 17 -6.11 5.19 6.57
C LEU A 17 -5.13 5.58 7.69
N ALA A 18 -3.83 5.64 7.39
CA ALA A 18 -2.83 6.09 8.35
C ALA A 18 -3.05 7.55 8.80
N THR A 19 -3.44 8.42 7.86
CA THR A 19 -3.79 9.82 8.17
C THR A 19 -5.06 9.93 9.01
N ASP A 20 -6.06 9.10 8.73
CA ASP A 20 -7.31 9.05 9.49
C ASP A 20 -7.04 8.56 10.94
N LEU A 21 -6.14 7.58 11.12
CA LEU A 21 -5.70 7.12 12.44
C LEU A 21 -4.98 8.22 13.23
N GLU A 22 -4.08 8.98 12.60
CA GLU A 22 -3.37 10.11 13.24
C GLU A 22 -4.33 11.23 13.64
N THR A 23 -5.34 11.48 12.81
CA THR A 23 -6.39 12.48 13.07
C THR A 23 -7.26 12.04 14.25
N GLU A 24 -7.68 10.79 14.28
CA GLU A 24 -8.47 10.24 15.39
C GLU A 24 -7.66 10.22 16.70
N ALA A 25 -6.38 9.86 16.63
CA ALA A 25 -5.48 9.93 17.79
C ALA A 25 -5.37 11.36 18.36
N ALA A 26 -5.27 12.37 17.50
CA ALA A 26 -5.24 13.77 17.91
C ALA A 26 -6.58 14.20 18.57
N SER A 27 -7.71 13.78 18.00
CA SER A 27 -9.04 14.02 18.58
C SER A 27 -9.20 13.39 19.97
N LEU A 28 -8.74 12.15 20.13
CA LEU A 28 -8.75 11.44 21.41
C LEU A 28 -7.82 12.11 22.45
N ALA A 29 -6.65 12.59 22.03
CA ALA A 29 -5.74 13.35 22.90
C ALA A 29 -6.36 14.69 23.35
N ALA A 30 -7.06 15.38 22.46
CA ALA A 30 -7.78 16.62 22.80
C ALA A 30 -8.93 16.37 23.78
N LEU A 31 -9.65 15.24 23.64
CA LEU A 31 -10.68 14.82 24.59
C LEU A 31 -10.09 14.57 25.98
N ALA A 32 -8.91 13.94 26.06
CA ALA A 32 -8.22 13.72 27.34
C ALA A 32 -7.92 15.06 28.04
N ALA A 33 -7.30 16.01 27.31
CA ALA A 33 -6.97 17.33 27.83
C ALA A 33 -8.23 18.12 28.25
N GLY A 34 -9.32 18.01 27.48
CA GLY A 34 -10.61 18.64 27.81
C GLY A 34 -11.31 18.02 29.02
N SER A 35 -11.13 16.72 29.28
CA SER A 35 -11.72 16.04 30.44
C SER A 35 -11.09 16.44 31.78
N GLU A 36 -9.84 16.92 31.75
CA GLU A 36 -9.17 17.54 32.90
C GLU A 36 -9.61 18.99 33.12
N ALA A 37 -10.01 19.69 32.05
CA ALA A 37 -10.54 21.06 32.09
C ALA A 37 -11.99 21.10 32.62
N GLY A 38 -12.13 20.90 33.94
CA GLY A 38 -12.95 21.79 34.77
C GLY A 38 -14.44 21.94 34.45
N GLY A 39 -15.22 20.89 34.65
CA GLY A 39 -16.57 21.07 35.22
C GLY A 39 -16.46 20.92 36.73
N ALA A 40 -16.66 22.01 37.50
CA ALA A 40 -16.87 21.90 38.94
C ALA A 40 -17.97 20.87 39.17
N ALA A 41 -17.73 19.89 40.04
CA ALA A 41 -18.77 18.93 40.41
C ALA A 41 -20.03 19.74 40.78
N ASP A 42 -21.16 19.41 40.18
CA ASP A 42 -22.44 20.07 40.48
C ASP A 42 -22.54 20.19 42.01
N ALA A 43 -22.76 21.42 42.50
CA ALA A 43 -22.82 21.68 43.94
C ALA A 43 -23.92 20.83 44.62
N ARG A 44 -24.91 20.36 43.85
CA ARG A 44 -25.99 19.46 44.27
C ARG A 44 -25.62 17.97 44.20
N ALA A 45 -24.48 17.61 43.59
CA ALA A 45 -24.05 16.22 43.49
C ALA A 45 -23.71 15.68 44.88
N THR A 46 -24.29 14.53 45.20
CA THR A 46 -23.97 13.78 46.42
C THR A 46 -22.49 13.35 46.43
N ALA A 47 -21.94 13.05 47.59
CA ALA A 47 -20.56 12.56 47.71
C ALA A 47 -20.30 11.31 46.82
N THR A 48 -21.31 10.44 46.70
CA THR A 48 -21.30 9.28 45.79
C THR A 48 -21.19 9.70 44.33
N GLY A 49 -21.97 10.70 43.89
CA GLY A 49 -21.92 11.20 42.51
C GLY A 49 -20.57 11.84 42.16
N LYS A 50 -19.97 12.57 43.11
CA LYS A 50 -18.61 13.13 42.94
C LYS A 50 -17.56 12.04 42.79
N THR A 51 -17.62 11.01 43.65
CA THR A 51 -16.69 9.88 43.61
C THR A 51 -16.81 9.09 42.29
N ALA A 52 -18.03 8.82 41.82
CA ALA A 52 -18.27 8.14 40.56
C ALA A 52 -17.73 8.94 39.36
N MET A 53 -17.91 10.27 39.35
CA MET A 53 -17.36 11.13 38.29
C MET A 53 -15.84 11.14 38.28
N THR A 54 -15.20 11.20 39.45
CA THR A 54 -13.74 11.12 39.57
C THR A 54 -13.21 9.77 39.06
N ALA A 55 -13.83 8.66 39.45
CA ALA A 55 -13.46 7.33 38.97
C ALA A 55 -13.61 7.21 37.45
N TYR A 56 -14.73 7.67 36.91
CA TYR A 56 -14.98 7.69 35.47
C TYR A 56 -13.90 8.48 34.70
N ARG A 57 -13.53 9.68 35.18
CA ARG A 57 -12.47 10.48 34.54
C ARG A 57 -11.11 9.78 34.58
N ALA A 58 -10.78 9.11 35.69
CA ALA A 58 -9.54 8.35 35.81
C ALA A 58 -9.50 7.16 34.83
N ASP A 59 -10.60 6.43 34.69
CA ASP A 59 -10.71 5.30 33.76
C ASP A 59 -10.62 5.77 32.30
N VAL A 60 -11.27 6.89 31.96
CA VAL A 60 -11.17 7.51 30.63
C VAL A 60 -9.74 7.95 30.35
N ALA A 61 -9.08 8.65 31.28
CA ALA A 61 -7.69 9.08 31.11
C ALA A 61 -6.74 7.88 30.90
N LYS A 62 -6.95 6.79 31.66
CA LYS A 62 -6.17 5.56 31.49
C LYS A 62 -6.39 4.91 30.12
N ALA A 63 -7.64 4.81 29.68
CA ALA A 63 -7.98 4.24 28.37
C ALA A 63 -7.41 5.06 27.21
N LEU A 64 -7.49 6.39 27.30
CA LEU A 64 -6.92 7.31 26.30
C LEU A 64 -5.39 7.23 26.29
N GLY A 65 -4.76 7.13 27.46
CA GLY A 65 -3.31 6.96 27.60
C GLY A 65 -2.75 5.71 26.92
N SER A 66 -3.54 4.63 26.81
CA SER A 66 -3.15 3.43 26.05
C SER A 66 -3.54 3.47 24.57
N THR A 67 -4.65 4.13 24.23
CA THR A 67 -5.23 4.08 22.88
C THR A 67 -4.54 5.05 21.92
N VAL A 68 -4.27 6.28 22.36
CA VAL A 68 -3.63 7.31 21.52
C VAL A 68 -2.27 6.85 20.98
N PRO A 69 -1.35 6.29 21.80
CA PRO A 69 -0.08 5.79 21.27
C PRO A 69 -0.22 4.63 20.30
N LEU A 70 -1.22 3.75 20.51
CA LEU A 70 -1.48 2.61 19.62
C LEU A 70 -1.87 3.08 18.21
N PHE A 71 -2.71 4.10 18.11
CA PHE A 71 -3.15 4.63 16.82
C PHE A 71 -1.98 5.25 16.04
N TYR A 72 -1.13 6.02 16.72
CA TYR A 72 0.10 6.53 16.11
C TYR A 72 1.06 5.40 15.70
N ALA A 73 1.21 4.36 16.51
CA ALA A 73 2.04 3.21 16.18
C ALA A 73 1.52 2.46 14.94
N GLN A 74 0.20 2.25 14.85
CA GLN A 74 -0.44 1.63 13.68
C GLN A 74 -0.28 2.47 12.42
N ALA A 75 -0.53 3.77 12.50
CA ALA A 75 -0.31 4.70 11.39
C ALA A 75 1.14 4.65 10.89
N LYS A 76 2.12 4.62 11.81
CA LYS A 76 3.53 4.49 11.47
C LYS A 76 3.83 3.19 10.71
N VAL A 77 3.33 2.05 11.20
CA VAL A 77 3.53 0.75 10.53
C VAL A 77 2.97 0.76 9.12
N LEU A 78 1.79 1.36 8.92
CA LEU A 78 1.18 1.49 7.60
C LEU A 78 2.04 2.36 6.68
N ARG A 79 2.52 3.53 7.14
CA ARG A 79 3.39 4.42 6.36
C ARG A 79 4.72 3.78 6.00
N ASP A 80 5.36 3.08 6.94
CA ASP A 80 6.62 2.37 6.70
C ASP A 80 6.42 1.28 5.62
N TRP A 81 5.30 0.55 5.71
CA TRP A 81 4.97 -0.49 4.74
C TRP A 81 4.64 0.04 3.35
N THR A 82 3.85 1.13 3.24
CA THR A 82 3.54 1.75 1.94
C THR A 82 4.79 2.33 1.29
N ALA A 83 5.64 3.02 2.07
CA ALA A 83 6.92 3.54 1.59
C ALA A 83 7.84 2.43 1.06
N GLY A 84 7.97 1.33 1.81
CA GLY A 84 8.75 0.16 1.37
C GLY A 84 8.20 -0.46 0.10
N THR A 85 6.87 -0.61 0.01
CA THR A 85 6.21 -1.20 -1.16
C THR A 85 6.39 -0.33 -2.41
N ARG A 86 6.25 1.00 -2.30
CA ARG A 86 6.51 1.93 -3.41
C ARG A 86 7.97 1.86 -3.89
N ALA A 87 8.92 1.73 -2.96
CA ALA A 87 10.33 1.59 -3.32
C ALA A 87 10.60 0.30 -4.12
N ILE A 88 10.00 -0.82 -3.70
CA ILE A 88 10.08 -2.10 -4.43
C ILE A 88 9.48 -1.97 -5.83
N GLN A 89 8.28 -1.38 -5.95
CA GLN A 89 7.62 -1.18 -7.25
C GLN A 89 8.42 -0.26 -8.18
N SER A 90 9.00 0.82 -7.65
CA SER A 90 9.86 1.73 -8.42
C SER A 90 11.11 1.02 -8.94
N LYS A 91 11.75 0.20 -8.09
CA LYS A 91 12.91 -0.60 -8.49
C LYS A 91 12.54 -1.61 -9.56
N ALA A 92 11.46 -2.37 -9.37
CA ALA A 92 11.00 -3.34 -10.35
C ALA A 92 10.69 -2.69 -11.71
N ALA A 93 10.06 -1.51 -11.73
CA ALA A 93 9.80 -0.77 -12.97
C ALA A 93 11.09 -0.33 -13.68
N LYS A 94 12.11 0.12 -12.93
CA LYS A 94 13.43 0.45 -13.48
C LYS A 94 14.13 -0.78 -14.06
N ASP A 95 14.11 -1.90 -13.34
CA ASP A 95 14.73 -3.16 -13.76
C ASP A 95 14.06 -3.71 -15.02
N ILE A 96 12.73 -3.65 -15.11
CA ILE A 96 11.97 -4.02 -16.31
C ILE A 96 12.37 -3.13 -17.50
N LYS A 97 12.45 -1.82 -17.29
CA LYS A 97 12.87 -0.88 -18.35
C LYS A 97 14.29 -1.16 -18.81
N ALA A 98 15.23 -1.31 -17.88
CA ALA A 98 16.63 -1.59 -18.20
C ALA A 98 16.79 -2.92 -18.96
N ASN A 99 16.04 -3.96 -18.57
CA ASN A 99 16.02 -5.23 -19.28
C ASN A 99 15.37 -5.10 -20.67
N GLY A 100 14.31 -4.30 -20.81
CA GLY A 100 13.68 -4.01 -22.10
C GLY A 100 14.60 -3.24 -23.05
N ASP A 101 15.29 -2.22 -22.54
CA ASP A 101 16.28 -1.44 -23.28
C ASP A 101 17.48 -2.31 -23.67
N ALA A 102 17.93 -3.23 -22.79
CA ALA A 102 19.01 -4.17 -23.05
C ALA A 102 18.64 -5.26 -24.08
N LEU A 103 17.36 -5.63 -24.18
CA LEU A 103 16.88 -6.55 -25.21
C LEU A 103 16.88 -5.91 -26.61
N GLY A 104 16.94 -4.57 -26.70
CA GLY A 104 16.91 -3.82 -27.96
C GLY A 104 15.67 -4.15 -28.80
N GLU A 105 15.57 -3.56 -30.00
CA GLU A 105 14.78 -4.19 -31.05
C GLU A 105 15.45 -5.54 -31.32
N VAL A 106 14.90 -6.62 -30.74
CA VAL A 106 15.18 -7.97 -31.20
C VAL A 106 14.81 -7.95 -32.68
N GLN A 107 15.81 -7.78 -33.55
CA GLN A 107 15.65 -7.99 -34.97
C GLN A 107 15.34 -9.47 -35.12
N LEU A 108 14.04 -9.79 -35.10
CA LEU A 108 13.53 -11.02 -35.68
C LEU A 108 14.21 -11.12 -37.05
N PRO A 109 14.94 -12.21 -37.36
CA PRO A 109 15.67 -12.34 -38.61
C PRO A 109 14.75 -11.93 -39.75
N LYS A 110 15.08 -10.82 -40.43
CA LYS A 110 14.32 -10.33 -41.59
C LYS A 110 14.52 -11.23 -42.81
N ASP A 111 15.34 -12.27 -42.66
CA ASP A 111 15.58 -13.27 -43.68
C ASP A 111 14.30 -14.08 -43.87
N LYS A 112 13.55 -13.71 -44.92
CA LYS A 112 12.70 -14.68 -45.61
C LYS A 112 13.55 -15.95 -45.80
N PRO A 113 13.00 -17.14 -45.52
CA PRO A 113 13.75 -18.38 -45.67
C PRO A 113 14.33 -18.44 -47.09
N GLN A 114 15.65 -18.30 -47.21
CA GLN A 114 16.38 -18.56 -48.45
C GLN A 114 16.52 -20.08 -48.60
N GLY A 115 15.37 -20.75 -48.73
CA GLY A 115 15.36 -22.15 -49.15
C GLY A 115 15.91 -22.26 -50.58
N PRO A 116 16.59 -23.37 -50.93
CA PRO A 116 17.02 -23.59 -52.31
C PRO A 116 15.79 -23.57 -53.23
N SER A 117 15.80 -22.71 -54.25
CA SER A 117 14.69 -22.56 -55.20
C SER A 117 14.53 -23.75 -56.14
N LYS A 118 15.50 -24.68 -56.13
CA LYS A 118 15.49 -25.93 -56.90
C LYS A 118 16.14 -27.06 -56.10
N ILE A 119 15.45 -28.19 -56.02
CA ILE A 119 16.00 -29.47 -55.58
C ILE A 119 15.66 -30.49 -56.66
N ALA A 120 16.66 -31.20 -57.19
CA ALA A 120 16.51 -32.31 -58.13
C ALA A 120 15.60 -32.05 -59.36
N GLY A 121 15.66 -30.85 -59.95
CA GLY A 121 14.96 -30.51 -61.21
C GLY A 121 13.56 -29.91 -61.06
N GLY A 122 12.97 -29.92 -59.85
CA GLY A 122 11.68 -29.30 -59.57
C GLY A 122 11.77 -27.90 -58.98
N ALA A 123 10.73 -27.09 -59.16
CA ALA A 123 10.61 -25.79 -58.50
C ALA A 123 10.11 -25.96 -57.07
N VAL A 124 10.80 -25.34 -56.10
CA VAL A 124 10.40 -25.39 -54.68
C VAL A 124 9.54 -24.18 -54.36
N ARG A 125 8.31 -24.42 -53.90
CA ARG A 125 7.39 -23.38 -53.42
C ARG A 125 7.83 -22.88 -52.04
N ALA A 126 7.39 -21.67 -51.67
CA ALA A 126 7.75 -21.05 -50.39
C ALA A 126 7.29 -21.82 -49.14
N ASP A 127 6.38 -22.78 -49.29
CA ASP A 127 5.90 -23.69 -48.26
C ASP A 127 6.73 -24.99 -48.14
N GLY A 128 7.80 -25.12 -48.94
CA GLY A 128 8.67 -26.30 -48.96
C GLY A 128 8.19 -27.45 -49.84
N THR A 129 7.07 -27.29 -50.55
CA THR A 129 6.59 -28.30 -51.52
C THR A 129 7.36 -28.21 -52.84
N VAL A 130 7.59 -29.36 -53.49
CA VAL A 130 8.33 -29.44 -54.77
C VAL A 130 7.34 -29.82 -55.88
N GLU A 131 7.26 -28.99 -56.92
CA GLU A 131 6.60 -29.37 -58.18
C GLU A 131 7.62 -30.05 -59.09
N LEU A 132 7.36 -31.31 -59.43
CA LEU A 132 8.13 -32.12 -60.40
C LEU A 132 7.64 -31.87 -61.83
#